data_AF-A0A7Z1Q7H8-F1
#
_entry.id   AF-A0A7Z1Q7H8-F1
#
_cell.length_a   1.000
_cell.length_b   1.000
_cell.length_c   1.000
_cell.angle_alpha   90.00
_cell.angle_beta   90.00
_cell.angle_gamma   90.00
#
_symmetry.space_group_name_H-M   'P 1'
#
loop_
_entity.id
_entity.type
_entity.pdbx_description
1 polymer ?
#
loop_
_entity_poly.entity_id
_entity_poly.type
_entity_poly.pdbx_seq_one_letter_code
_entity_poly.pdbx_strand_id
1 'polypeptide(L)' 'GSLKHEWLLYAPHPTRAGMKQDVADYIRYYNLDRGHTSNGGISPVRYEQLSFRKVSGFA' A
#
# COMPACT_ATOMS: atom_id res chain seq x y z
N GLY A 1 2.10 -5.04 -9.03
CA GLY A 1 1.46 -6.34 -8.83
C GLY A 1 0.66 -6.34 -7.55
N SER A 2 0.24 -7.53 -7.13
CA SER A 2 -0.71 -7.75 -6.02
C SER A 2 -0.07 -8.55 -4.89
N LEU A 3 -0.59 -8.42 -3.67
CA LEU A 3 -0.18 -9.14 -2.45
C LEU A 3 0.20 -10.62 -2.68
N LYS A 4 -0.66 -11.36 -3.37
CA LYS A 4 -0.45 -12.78 -3.67
C LYS A 4 0.80 -13.06 -4.50
N HIS A 5 1.16 -12.17 -5.41
CA HIS A 5 2.23 -12.39 -6.39
C HIS A 5 3.58 -11.79 -5.97
N GLU A 6 3.61 -10.92 -4.96
CA GLU A 6 4.77 -10.10 -4.64
C GLU A 6 5.18 -10.14 -3.16
N TRP A 7 4.45 -10.84 -2.30
CA TRP A 7 4.80 -10.85 -0.87
C TRP A 7 4.52 -12.19 -0.21
N LEU A 8 3.24 -12.59 -0.13
CA LEU A 8 2.84 -13.75 0.68
C LEU A 8 3.49 -15.08 0.27
N LEU A 9 3.96 -15.20 -0.98
CA LEU A 9 4.59 -16.41 -1.49
C LEU A 9 6.12 -16.41 -1.34
N TYR A 10 6.73 -15.32 -0.88
CA TYR A 10 8.19 -15.23 -0.73
C TYR A 10 8.72 -15.77 0.60
N ALA A 11 7.85 -16.00 1.58
CA ALA A 11 8.22 -16.56 2.87
C ALA A 11 7.28 -17.71 3.27
N PRO A 12 7.81 -18.79 3.85
CA PRO A 12 6.98 -19.82 4.47
C PRO A 12 6.36 -19.27 5.78
N HIS A 13 5.07 -19.51 5.96
CA HIS A 13 4.33 -19.07 7.15
C HIS A 13 3.91 -20.25 8.03
N PRO A 14 4.73 -20.66 9.01
CA PRO A 14 4.49 -21.87 9.80
C PRO A 14 3.32 -21.73 10.78
N THR A 15 2.90 -20.50 11.09
CA THR A 15 1.81 -20.23 12.02
C THR A 15 0.79 -19.27 11.43
N ARG A 16 -0.49 -19.46 11.80
CA ARG A 16 -1.57 -18.53 11.43
C ARG A 16 -1.33 -17.11 11.97
N ALA A 17 -0.70 -16.99 13.13
CA ALA A 17 -0.33 -15.69 13.71
C ALA A 17 0.70 -14.98 12.83
N GLY A 18 1.74 -15.69 12.36
CA GLY A 18 2.73 -15.16 11.42
C GLY A 18 2.09 -14.69 10.11
N MET A 19 1.21 -15.50 9.51
CA MET A 19 0.47 -15.09 8.30
C MET A 19 -0.30 -13.78 8.50
N LYS A 20 -0.97 -13.61 9.66
CA LYS A 20 -1.73 -12.39 9.93
C LYS A 20 -0.82 -11.17 10.04
N GLN A 21 0.33 -11.33 10.70
CA GLN A 21 1.30 -10.25 10.81
C GLN A 21 1.86 -9.86 9.45
N ASP A 22 2.21 -10.85 8.62
CA ASP A 22 2.76 -10.59 7.28
C ASP A 22 1.76 -9.88 6.36
N VAL A 23 0.47 -10.23 6.44
CA VAL A 23 -0.60 -9.49 5.75
C VAL A 23 -0.72 -8.06 6.27
N ALA A 24 -0.64 -7.84 7.58
CA ALA A 24 -0.72 -6.50 8.17
C ALA A 24 0.47 -5.62 7.74
N ASP A 25 1.68 -6.19 7.74
CA ASP A 25 2.89 -5.52 7.30
C ASP A 25 2.81 -5.14 5.82
N TYR A 26 2.30 -6.04 4.97
CA TYR A 26 2.06 -5.70 3.57
C TYR A 26 1.04 -4.58 3.40
N ILE A 27 -0.10 -4.60 4.11
CA ILE A 27 -1.10 -3.54 4.00
C ILE A 27 -0.49 -2.18 4.39
N ARG A 28 0.33 -2.16 5.44
CA ARG A 28 1.05 -0.95 5.85
C ARG A 28 2.00 -0.48 4.74
N TYR A 29 2.86 -1.35 4.23
CA TYR A 29 3.79 -1.03 3.15
C TYR A 29 3.07 -0.54 1.89
N TYR A 30 2.01 -1.24 1.47
CA TYR A 30 1.23 -0.89 0.27
C TYR A 30 0.65 0.52 0.37
N ASN A 31 0.06 0.86 1.52
CA ASN A 31 -0.62 2.15 1.68
C ASN A 31 0.35 3.31 1.91
N LEU A 32 1.43 3.09 2.64
CA LEU A 32 2.33 4.16 3.09
C LEU A 32 3.51 4.38 2.14
N ASP A 33 4.11 3.31 1.63
CA ASP A 33 5.45 3.37 1.03
C ASP A 33 5.47 2.97 -0.44
N ARG A 34 4.56 2.09 -0.86
CA ARG A 34 4.58 1.52 -2.21
C ARG A 34 4.20 2.54 -3.27
N GLY A 35 5.12 2.81 -4.20
CA GLY A 35 4.83 3.62 -5.38
C GLY A 35 3.92 2.91 -6.38
N HIS A 36 2.93 3.63 -6.92
CA HIS A 36 2.06 3.15 -8.00
C HIS A 36 2.21 4.01 -9.24
N THR A 37 2.44 3.39 -10.40
CA THR A 37 2.56 4.11 -11.69
C THR A 37 1.29 4.90 -12.02
N SER A 38 0.11 4.34 -11.73
CA SER A 38 -1.19 5.03 -11.87
C SER A 38 -1.30 6.29 -11.00
N ASN A 39 -0.57 6.33 -9.88
CA ASN A 39 -0.59 7.44 -8.94
C ASN A 39 0.57 8.42 -9.18
N GLY A 40 1.33 8.26 -10.28
CA GLY A 40 2.52 9.08 -10.54
C GLY A 40 3.75 8.66 -9.73
N GLY A 41 3.82 7.40 -9.32
CA GLY A 41 4.97 6.81 -8.60
C GLY A 41 4.97 7.03 -7.09
N ILE A 42 3.95 7.67 -6.53
CA ILE A 42 3.80 7.87 -5.09
C ILE A 42 2.86 6.83 -4.46
N SER A 43 2.88 6.76 -3.13
CA SER A 43 2.01 5.87 -2.37
C SER A 43 0.54 6.29 -2.40
N PRO A 44 -0.40 5.35 -2.18
CA PRO A 44 -1.83 5.64 -2.16
C PRO A 44 -2.19 6.77 -1.19
N VAL A 45 -1.68 6.72 0.05
CA VAL A 45 -1.96 7.77 1.05
C VAL A 45 -1.45 9.13 0.59
N ARG A 46 -0.24 9.20 0.01
CA ARG A 46 0.31 10.46 -0.49
C ARG A 46 -0.49 11.00 -1.67
N TYR A 47 -0.95 10.12 -2.56
CA TYR A 47 -1.79 10.49 -3.68
C TYR A 47 -3.12 11.08 -3.21
N GLU A 48 -3.77 10.45 -2.24
CA GLU A 48 -5.02 10.95 -1.65
C GLU A 48 -4.82 12.33 -1.03
N GLN A 49 -3.79 12.51 -0.19
CA GLN A 49 -3.48 13.81 0.44
C GLN A 49 -3.27 14.94 -0.58
N LEU A 50 -2.59 14.67 -1.69
CA LEU A 50 -2.39 15.64 -2.76
C LEU A 50 -3.67 15.90 -3.57
N SER A 51 -4.49 14.88 -3.76
CA SER A 51 -5.77 14.97 -4.47
C SER A 51 -6.78 15.81 -3.69
N PHE A 52 -6.88 15.65 -2.37
CA PHE A 52 -7.74 16.46 -1.51
C PHE A 52 -7.31 17.94 -1.43
N ARG A 53 -6.05 18.25 -1.71
CA ARG A 53 -5.58 19.64 -1.69
C ARG A 53 -6.06 20.46 -2.91
N LYS A 54 -6.42 19.78 -4.00
CA LYS A 54 -6.89 20.42 -5.25
C LYS A 54 -8.36 20.87 -5.22
N VAL A 55 -9.12 20.57 -4.15
CA VAL A 55 -10.56 20.93 -4.05
C VAL A 55 -10.85 22.19 -3.23
N SER A 56 -9.84 22.96 -2.82
CA SER A 56 -10.07 24.33 -2.33
C SER A 56 -10.15 25.31 -3.52
N GLY A 57 -11.23 25.18 -4.29
CA GLY A 57 -11.67 26.23 -5.20
C GLY A 57 -12.24 27.39 -4.40
N PHE A 58 -11.39 28.27 -3.90
CA PHE A 58 -11.78 29.65 -3.64
C PHE A 58 -11.30 30.49 -4.82
N ALA A 59 -12.27 31.08 -5.52
CA ALA A 59 -12.09 32.07 -6.57
C ALA A 59 -11.59 33.41 -6.00
#